data_AF-A0A6A3D499-F1
#
_entry.id   AF-A0A6A3D499-F1
#
_cell.length_a   1.000
_cell.length_b   1.000
_cell.length_c   1.000
_cell.angle_alpha   90.00
_cell.angle_beta   90.00
_cell.angle_gamma   90.00
#
_symmetry.space_group_name_H-M   'P 1'
#
loop_
_entity.id
_entity.type
_entity.pdbx_description
1 polymer ?
#
loop_
_entity_poly.entity_id
_entity_poly.type
_entity_poly.pdbx_seq_one_letter_code
_entity_poly.pdbx_strand_id
1 'polypeptide(L)'
;MYVSIGPINLVSVDDSRGCLDWLSEHDWETVVCFSFGTAITPPPHELQALCEARKESELPFLWSFRGNPEKQLPSGFLKRTSSKWKMVPWAPQQKISEHPSVGVFVSHGGWNSVLESIVGGVPIF
;
A
#
# COMPACT_ATOMS: atom_id res chain seq x y z
N MET A 1 -25.27 -15.11 -22.32
CA MET A 1 -25.43 -15.24 -20.86
C MET A 1 -24.07 -14.96 -20.25
N TYR A 2 -23.89 -13.85 -19.53
CA TYR A 2 -22.65 -13.56 -18.81
C TYR A 2 -22.82 -14.05 -17.38
N VAL A 3 -21.91 -14.91 -16.92
CA VAL A 3 -21.87 -15.38 -15.53
C VAL A 3 -20.69 -14.71 -14.86
N SER A 4 -20.96 -13.80 -13.93
CA SER A 4 -19.94 -13.19 -13.07
C SER A 4 -19.66 -14.14 -11.90
N ILE A 5 -18.44 -14.68 -11.82
CA ILE A 5 -18.00 -15.64 -10.79
C ILE A 5 -17.11 -14.99 -9.70
N GLY A 6 -17.00 -13.67 -9.69
CA GLY A 6 -16.14 -12.92 -8.75
C GLY A 6 -16.93 -12.01 -7.79
N PRO A 7 -16.23 -11.38 -6.84
CA PRO A 7 -14.78 -11.45 -6.59
C PRO A 7 -14.38 -12.73 -5.81
N ILE A 8 -13.33 -13.43 -6.28
CA ILE A 8 -12.78 -14.61 -5.60
C ILE A 8 -11.61 -14.16 -4.73
N ASN A 9 -11.88 -13.88 -3.45
CA ASN A 9 -10.86 -13.47 -2.48
C ASN A 9 -10.55 -14.60 -1.47
N LEU A 10 -10.25 -15.79 -1.98
CA LEU A 10 -9.96 -16.99 -1.16
C LEU A 10 -8.44 -17.21 -1.07
N VAL A 11 -7.74 -16.43 -0.27
CA VAL A 11 -6.30 -16.65 0.00
C VAL A 11 -6.00 -16.50 1.49
N SER A 12 -5.05 -17.30 1.99
CA SER A 12 -4.50 -17.16 3.34
C SER A 12 -3.85 -15.79 3.53
N VAL A 13 -4.12 -15.15 4.66
CA VAL A 13 -3.55 -13.85 5.03
C VAL A 13 -2.14 -14.06 5.60
N ASP A 14 -1.12 -13.55 4.91
CA ASP A 14 0.24 -13.44 5.46
C ASP A 14 0.47 -11.99 5.93
N ASP A 15 0.47 -11.80 7.25
CA ASP A 15 0.87 -10.54 7.89
C ASP A 15 2.15 -10.68 8.72
N SER A 16 3.12 -11.46 8.25
CA SER A 16 4.41 -11.67 8.93
C SER A 16 5.21 -10.38 9.23
N ARG A 17 4.80 -9.24 8.66
CA ARG A 17 5.41 -7.93 8.88
C ARG A 17 4.62 -7.03 9.83
N GLY A 18 3.50 -7.49 10.38
CA GLY A 18 2.65 -6.75 11.33
C GLY A 18 2.11 -5.45 10.72
N CYS A 19 1.55 -5.53 9.51
CA CYS A 19 0.89 -4.41 8.86
C CYS A 19 -0.41 -4.05 9.58
N LEU A 20 -1.20 -5.04 9.99
CA LEU A 20 -2.50 -4.80 10.62
C LEU A 20 -2.35 -4.19 12.02
N ASP A 21 -1.39 -4.68 12.80
CA ASP A 21 -1.06 -4.10 14.12
C ASP A 21 -0.58 -2.65 13.96
N TRP A 22 0.29 -2.39 12.99
CA TRP A 22 0.77 -1.03 12.72
C TRP A 22 -0.35 -0.09 12.25
N LEU A 23 -1.30 -0.57 11.44
CA LEU A 23 -2.48 0.21 11.06
C LEU A 23 -3.36 0.54 12.26
N SER A 24 -3.45 -0.36 13.25
CA SER A 24 -4.23 -0.15 14.47
C SER A 24 -3.67 0.96 15.38
N GLU A 25 -2.44 1.40 15.14
CA GLU A 25 -1.80 2.55 15.83
C GLU A 25 -2.16 3.91 15.20
N HIS A 26 -2.98 3.92 14.15
CA HIS A 26 -3.34 5.13 13.38
C HIS A 26 -4.84 5.39 13.35
N ASP A 27 -5.18 6.68 13.32
CA ASP A 27 -6.56 7.16 13.27
C ASP A 27 -7.27 6.74 11.98
N TRP A 28 -8.61 6.75 12.02
CA TRP A 28 -9.47 6.35 10.91
C TRP A 28 -9.23 7.18 9.66
N GLU A 29 -9.19 6.51 8.51
CA GLU A 29 -9.06 7.11 7.17
C GLU A 29 -7.82 8.03 7.00
N THR A 30 -6.74 7.80 7.77
CA THR A 30 -5.53 8.63 7.71
C THR A 30 -4.38 8.01 6.94
N VAL A 31 -4.33 6.68 6.84
CA VAL A 31 -3.21 5.96 6.25
C VAL A 31 -3.33 5.93 4.72
N VAL A 32 -2.26 6.33 4.05
CA VAL A 32 -2.09 6.21 2.61
C VAL A 32 -1.35 4.90 2.29
N CYS A 33 -1.97 4.04 1.49
CA CYS A 33 -1.39 2.75 1.09
C CYS A 33 -0.90 2.77 -0.36
N PHE A 34 0.39 2.49 -0.58
CA PHE A 34 0.96 2.35 -1.92
C PHE A 34 1.09 0.88 -2.34
N SER A 35 0.54 0.53 -3.50
CA SER A 35 0.72 -0.78 -4.11
C SER A 35 0.65 -0.74 -5.65
N PHE A 36 1.80 -0.93 -6.29
CA PHE A 36 1.93 -0.97 -7.75
C PHE A 36 1.94 -2.41 -8.32
N GLY A 37 1.38 -3.35 -7.55
CA GLY A 37 1.27 -4.75 -7.95
C GLY A 37 2.61 -5.50 -7.91
N THR A 38 2.64 -6.65 -8.56
CA THR A 38 3.80 -7.56 -8.56
C THR A 38 4.70 -7.40 -9.78
N ALA A 39 4.19 -6.83 -10.87
CA ALA A 39 4.87 -6.79 -12.16
C ALA A 39 5.54 -5.44 -12.46
N ILE A 40 5.07 -4.35 -11.85
CA ILE A 40 5.47 -2.99 -12.21
C ILE A 40 6.15 -2.34 -11.00
N THR A 41 7.29 -1.72 -11.27
CA THR A 41 7.89 -0.72 -10.37
C THR A 41 7.84 0.62 -11.09
N PRO A 42 7.31 1.68 -10.45
CA PRO A 42 7.38 3.02 -11.02
C PRO A 42 8.82 3.40 -11.43
N PRO A 43 8.99 4.20 -12.50
CA PRO A 43 10.30 4.69 -12.89
C PRO A 43 10.94 5.55 -11.79
N PRO A 44 12.28 5.74 -11.79
CA PRO A 44 12.99 6.41 -10.70
C PRO A 44 12.47 7.83 -10.37
N HIS A 45 12.06 8.60 -11.36
CA HIS A 45 11.54 9.96 -11.13
C HIS A 45 10.17 9.96 -10.44
N GLU A 46 9.32 8.97 -10.71
CA GLU A 46 8.04 8.79 -9.99
C GLU A 46 8.31 8.32 -8.56
N LEU A 47 9.23 7.38 -8.36
CA LEU A 47 9.63 6.97 -7.00
C LEU A 47 10.18 8.14 -6.19
N GLN A 48 10.99 9.00 -6.81
CA GLN A 48 11.47 10.22 -6.18
C GLN A 48 10.32 11.15 -5.79
N ALA A 49 9.37 11.40 -6.69
CA ALA A 49 8.20 12.22 -6.42
C ALA A 49 7.34 11.66 -5.26
N LEU A 50 7.15 10.33 -5.20
CA LEU A 50 6.46 9.67 -4.09
C LEU A 50 7.21 9.85 -2.76
N CYS A 51 8.53 9.74 -2.77
CA CYS A 51 9.36 9.99 -1.60
C CYS A 51 9.33 11.45 -1.15
N GLU A 52 9.23 12.40 -2.07
CA GLU A 52 9.10 13.84 -1.79
C GLU A 52 7.71 14.16 -1.21
N ALA A 53 6.64 13.67 -1.85
CA ALA A 53 5.27 13.78 -1.33
C ALA A 53 5.15 13.21 0.09
N ARG A 54 5.83 12.09 0.37
CA ARG A 54 5.91 11.55 1.74
C ARG A 54 6.58 12.50 2.72
N LYS A 55 7.67 13.17 2.33
CA LYS A 55 8.40 14.09 3.23
C LYS A 55 7.59 15.33 3.58
N GLU A 56 6.78 15.80 2.65
CA GLU A 56 5.93 16.99 2.81
C GLU A 56 4.62 16.68 3.54
N SER A 57 4.16 15.42 3.48
CA SER A 57 2.93 14.99 4.14
C SER A 57 3.16 14.54 5.59
N GLU A 58 2.28 14.98 6.49
CA GLU A 58 2.24 14.52 7.88
C GLU A 58 1.49 13.20 8.09
N LEU A 59 0.86 12.68 7.03
CA LEU A 59 0.06 11.46 7.08
C LEU A 59 0.94 10.21 7.33
N PRO A 60 0.35 9.14 7.88
CA PRO A 60 0.96 7.83 7.90
C PRO A 60 0.91 7.15 6.53
N PHE A 61 1.96 6.40 6.19
CA PHE A 61 2.07 5.74 4.90
C PHE A 61 2.53 4.29 5.04
N LEU A 62 1.84 3.39 4.35
CA LEU A 62 2.21 1.98 4.22
C LEU A 62 2.52 1.68 2.75
N TRP A 63 3.73 1.24 2.45
CA TRP A 63 4.14 0.93 1.08
C TRP A 63 4.57 -0.53 0.94
N SER A 64 3.80 -1.30 0.17
CA SER A 64 4.23 -2.60 -0.34
C SER A 64 5.20 -2.40 -1.51
N PHE A 65 6.50 -2.36 -1.23
CA PHE A 65 7.55 -2.07 -2.22
C PHE A 65 8.27 -3.33 -2.66
N ARG A 66 8.17 -3.66 -3.95
CA ARG A 66 8.93 -4.75 -4.57
C ARG A 66 10.25 -4.21 -5.12
N GLY A 67 11.37 -4.83 -4.75
CA GLY A 67 12.70 -4.48 -5.27
C GLY A 67 13.73 -4.24 -4.18
N ASN A 68 14.78 -3.48 -4.51
CA ASN A 68 15.80 -3.04 -3.57
C ASN A 68 15.64 -1.53 -3.30
N PRO A 69 14.95 -1.15 -2.21
CA PRO A 69 14.68 0.24 -1.94
C PRO A 69 15.95 1.07 -1.65
N GLU A 70 17.04 0.46 -1.19
CA GLU A 70 18.32 1.17 -1.00
C GLU A 70 18.95 1.62 -2.32
N LYS A 71 18.70 0.88 -3.41
CA LYS A 71 19.21 1.20 -4.75
C LYS A 71 18.25 2.09 -5.54
N GLN A 72 16.95 2.02 -5.26
CA GLN A 72 15.90 2.61 -6.09
C GLN A 72 15.31 3.89 -5.50
N LEU A 73 15.42 4.09 -4.18
CA LEU A 73 14.90 5.28 -3.51
C LEU A 73 16.02 6.27 -3.19
N PRO A 74 15.70 7.56 -2.99
CA PRO A 74 16.68 8.56 -2.62
C PRO A 74 17.51 8.15 -1.39
N SER A 75 18.80 8.49 -1.42
CA SER A 75 19.72 8.13 -0.34
C SER A 75 19.24 8.64 1.02
N GLY A 76 19.30 7.78 2.03
CA GLY A 76 18.83 8.11 3.38
C GLY A 76 17.32 8.11 3.56
N PHE A 77 16.51 7.84 2.52
CA PHE A 77 15.05 7.74 2.65
C PHE A 77 14.64 6.67 3.68
N LEU A 78 15.24 5.48 3.61
CA LEU A 78 14.95 4.37 4.54
C LEU A 78 15.49 4.58 5.95
N LYS A 79 16.55 5.38 6.12
CA LYS A 79 17.16 5.64 7.45
C LYS A 79 16.24 6.46 8.35
N ARG A 80 15.23 7.12 7.77
CA ARG A 80 14.13 7.78 8.47
C ARG A 80 12.95 6.82 8.61
N THR A 81 13.11 5.77 9.41
CA THR A 81 11.97 5.02 9.94
C THR A 81 11.29 5.88 11.02
N SER A 82 10.34 6.71 10.59
CA SER A 82 9.40 7.38 11.50
C SER A 82 8.30 6.40 11.89
N SER A 83 7.72 6.55 13.08
CA SER A 83 6.50 5.83 13.49
C SER A 83 5.35 5.99 12.49
N LYS A 84 5.39 7.05 11.66
CA LYS A 84 4.40 7.34 10.61
C LYS A 84 4.68 6.66 9.26
N TRP A 85 5.64 5.75 9.14
CA TRP A 85 5.96 5.11 7.87
C TRP A 85 6.30 3.63 8.03
N LYS A 86 5.73 2.81 7.15
CA LYS A 86 6.03 1.38 7.07
C LYS A 86 6.26 0.98 5.61
N MET A 87 7.41 0.35 5.35
CA MET A 87 7.72 -0.27 4.06
C MET A 87 7.88 -1.76 4.23
N VAL A 88 7.20 -2.55 3.40
CA VAL A 88 7.26 -4.01 3.43
C VAL A 88 7.42 -4.57 2.02
N PRO A 89 8.11 -5.70 1.84
CA PRO A 89 8.23 -6.33 0.54
C PRO A 89 6.93 -7.01 0.08
N TRP A 90 6.03 -7.29 1.03
CA TRP A 90 4.72 -7.88 0.81
C TRP A 90 3.79 -7.43 1.93
N ALA A 91 2.53 -7.20 1.58
CA ALA A 91 1.49 -6.76 2.49
C ALA A 91 0.20 -7.55 2.24
N PRO A 92 -0.59 -7.88 3.28
CA PRO A 92 -1.88 -8.53 3.13
C PRO A 92 -2.93 -7.55 2.59
N GLN A 93 -2.82 -7.16 1.32
CA GLN A 93 -3.54 -6.03 0.72
C GLN A 93 -5.05 -6.10 0.93
N GLN A 94 -5.67 -7.28 0.80
CA GLN A 94 -7.09 -7.47 1.08
C GLN A 94 -7.47 -7.09 2.52
N LYS A 95 -6.67 -7.50 3.52
CA LYS A 95 -6.96 -7.14 4.92
C LYS A 95 -6.64 -5.70 5.25
N ILE A 96 -5.68 -5.12 4.54
CA ILE A 96 -5.39 -3.69 4.61
C ILE A 96 -6.56 -2.89 4.04
N SER A 97 -7.17 -3.31 2.92
CA SER A 97 -8.31 -2.58 2.34
C SER A 97 -9.55 -2.61 3.22
N GLU A 98 -9.71 -3.64 4.05
CA GLU A 98 -10.79 -3.75 5.03
C GLU A 98 -10.52 -2.98 6.35
N HIS A 99 -9.33 -2.40 6.53
CA HIS A 99 -8.92 -1.77 7.80
C HIS A 99 -9.37 -0.30 7.89
N PRO A 100 -10.04 0.14 8.97
CA PRO A 100 -10.64 1.48 9.08
C PRO A 100 -9.63 2.64 9.02
N SER A 101 -8.38 2.41 9.41
CA SER A 101 -7.32 3.43 9.33
C SER A 101 -6.89 3.77 7.90
N VAL A 102 -7.23 2.95 6.90
CA VAL A 102 -6.84 3.18 5.50
C VAL A 102 -7.79 4.19 4.86
N GLY A 103 -7.25 5.32 4.42
CA GLY A 103 -8.02 6.38 3.75
C GLY A 103 -7.97 6.31 2.22
N VAL A 104 -6.88 5.80 1.64
CA VAL A 104 -6.72 5.75 0.18
C VAL A 104 -5.68 4.71 -0.24
N PHE A 105 -5.93 4.05 -1.38
CA PHE A 105 -4.91 3.31 -2.13
C PHE A 105 -4.38 4.13 -3.29
N VAL A 106 -3.06 4.25 -3.37
CA VAL A 106 -2.38 4.69 -4.59
C VAL A 106 -1.93 3.44 -5.33
N SER A 107 -2.50 3.18 -6.51
CA SER A 107 -2.34 1.91 -7.21
C SER A 107 -2.15 2.05 -8.72
N HIS A 108 -1.49 1.07 -9.30
CA HIS A 108 -1.40 0.91 -10.76
C HIS A 108 -2.72 0.47 -11.45
N GLY A 109 -3.81 0.29 -10.70
CA GLY A 109 -5.12 -0.06 -11.27
C GLY A 109 -5.26 -1.52 -11.72
N GLY A 110 -4.42 -2.43 -11.23
CA GLY A 110 -4.56 -3.86 -11.49
C GLY A 110 -5.92 -4.38 -11.01
N TRP A 111 -6.56 -5.24 -11.81
CA TRP A 111 -7.96 -5.63 -11.60
C TRP A 111 -8.26 -6.21 -10.20
N ASN A 112 -7.35 -7.03 -9.66
CA ASN A 112 -7.50 -7.56 -8.30
C ASN A 112 -7.46 -6.45 -7.24
N SER A 113 -6.55 -5.49 -7.38
CA SER A 113 -6.42 -4.36 -6.44
C SER A 113 -7.64 -3.44 -6.50
N VAL A 114 -8.23 -3.28 -7.69
CA VAL A 114 -9.50 -2.55 -7.85
C VAL A 114 -10.64 -3.27 -7.12
N LEU A 115 -10.78 -4.58 -7.31
CA LEU A 115 -11.81 -5.36 -6.62
C LEU A 115 -11.64 -5.35 -5.10
N GLU A 116 -10.41 -5.50 -4.60
CA GLU A 116 -10.10 -5.45 -3.16
C GLU A 116 -10.43 -4.08 -2.55
N SER A 117 -10.17 -2.98 -3.28
CA SER A 117 -10.49 -1.63 -2.82
C SER A 117 -12.00 -1.37 -2.83
N ILE A 118 -12.73 -1.86 -3.85
CA ILE A 118 -14.20 -1.80 -3.90
C ILE A 118 -14.81 -2.55 -2.71
N VAL A 119 -14.31 -3.76 -2.41
CA VAL A 119 -14.78 -4.57 -1.27
C VAL A 119 -14.46 -3.88 0.06
N GLY A 120 -13.28 -3.26 0.17
CA GLY A 120 -12.87 -2.51 1.36
C GLY A 120 -13.54 -1.13 1.52
N GLY A 121 -14.17 -0.61 0.47
CA GLY A 121 -14.74 0.74 0.46
C GLY A 121 -13.70 1.86 0.44
N VAL A 122 -12.47 1.56 0.00
CA VAL A 122 -11.35 2.52 0.01
C VAL A 122 -11.19 3.17 -1.38
N PRO A 123 -11.13 4.51 -1.47
CA PRO A 123 -10.83 5.22 -2.72
C PRO A 123 -9.49 4.78 -3.35
N ILE A 124 -9.43 4.78 -4.68
CA ILE A 124 -8.21 4.51 -5.44
C ILE A 124 -7.76 5.78 -6.17
N PHE A 125 -6.46 6.05 -6.12
CA PHE A 125 -5.76 7.07 -6.90
C PHE A 125 -4.74 6.42 -7.83
#